data_AF-A0A172XQM7-F1
#
_entry.id   AF-A0A172XQM7-F1
#
_cell.length_a   1.000
_cell.length_b   1.000
_cell.length_c   1.000
_cell.angle_alpha   90.00
_cell.angle_beta   90.00
_cell.angle_gamma   90.00
#
_symmetry.space_group_name_H-M   'P 1'
#
loop_
_entity.id
_entity.type
_entity.pdbx_description
1 polymer ?
#
loop_
_entity_poly.entity_id
_entity_poly.type
_entity_poly.pdbx_seq_one_letter_code
_entity_poly.pdbx_strand_id
1 'polypeptide(L)'
;MNLEELDKAQIIEILKIQQAKKKYVITPTSILKNLGFPIIEHSFIIKNKSVLLNLKQILKELDQDGILIKRISKQDFLGTKEIGYDYISEK
;
A
#
# COMPACT_ATOMS: atom_id res chain seq x y z
N MET A 1 -4.83 -4.06 -15.53
CA MET A 1 -5.40 -3.75 -14.21
C MET A 1 -5.63 -2.26 -14.14
N ASN A 2 -6.88 -1.83 -13.94
CA ASN A 2 -7.19 -0.41 -13.79
C ASN A 2 -6.97 0.01 -12.34
N LEU A 3 -6.42 1.20 -12.09
CA LEU A 3 -6.17 1.73 -10.74
C LEU A 3 -7.47 2.01 -9.99
N GLU A 4 -8.53 2.35 -10.72
CA GLU A 4 -9.82 2.72 -10.14
C GLU A 4 -10.63 1.50 -9.67
N GLU A 5 -10.26 0.30 -10.12
CA GLU A 5 -10.91 -0.96 -9.76
C GLU A 5 -10.29 -1.61 -8.52
N LEU A 6 -9.27 -0.97 -7.93
CA LEU A 6 -8.59 -1.45 -6.74
C LEU A 6 -9.52 -1.50 -5.52
N ASP A 7 -9.97 -2.71 -5.20
CA ASP A 7 -10.73 -2.99 -3.99
C ASP A 7 -9.91 -3.69 -2.91
N LYS A 8 -10.50 -3.82 -1.72
CA LYS A 8 -9.87 -4.43 -0.55
C LYS A 8 -9.45 -5.88 -0.78
N ALA A 9 -10.25 -6.68 -1.49
CA ALA A 9 -9.97 -8.09 -1.72
C ALA A 9 -8.75 -8.27 -2.63
N GLN A 10 -8.69 -7.50 -3.71
CA GLN A 10 -7.53 -7.46 -4.61
C GLN A 10 -6.26 -7.02 -3.88
N ILE A 11 -6.36 -5.99 -3.02
CA ILE A 11 -5.23 -5.54 -2.22
C ILE A 11 -4.72 -6.65 -1.30
N ILE A 12 -5.61 -7.37 -0.60
CA ILE A 12 -5.20 -8.49 0.25
C ILE A 12 -4.43 -9.55 -0.57
N GLU A 13 -4.92 -9.91 -1.75
CA GLU A 13 -4.27 -10.89 -2.62
C GLU A 13 -2.87 -10.44 -3.04
N ILE A 14 -2.74 -9.18 -3.48
CA ILE A 14 -1.44 -8.58 -3.83
C ILE A 14 -0.50 -8.61 -2.63
N LEU A 15 -0.97 -8.22 -1.44
CA LEU A 15 -0.16 -8.20 -0.23
C LEU A 15 0.31 -9.61 0.14
N LYS A 16 -0.54 -10.63 0.05
CA LYS A 16 -0.17 -12.04 0.29
C LYS A 16 0.91 -12.52 -0.68
N ILE A 17 0.73 -12.27 -1.98
CA ILE A 17 1.70 -12.66 -3.02
C ILE A 17 3.04 -11.97 -2.77
N GLN A 18 3.03 -10.67 -2.49
CA GLN A 18 4.27 -9.90 -2.31
C GLN A 18 4.98 -10.28 -1.01
N GLN A 19 4.23 -10.48 0.08
CA GLN A 19 4.78 -10.90 1.36
C GLN A 19 5.44 -12.29 1.27
N ALA A 20 4.85 -13.21 0.50
CA ALA A 20 5.43 -14.52 0.24
C ALA A 20 6.77 -14.44 -0.53
N LYS A 21 6.93 -13.45 -1.40
CA LYS A 21 8.18 -13.21 -2.14
C LYS A 21 9.25 -12.56 -1.26
N LYS A 22 8.87 -11.53 -0.49
CA LYS A 22 9.78 -10.76 0.35
C LYS A 22 9.01 -9.95 1.38
N LYS A 23 9.47 -9.97 2.63
CA LYS A 23 8.98 -9.02 3.65
C LYS A 23 9.30 -7.59 3.23
N TYR A 24 8.30 -6.73 3.21
CA TYR A 24 8.45 -5.32 2.87
C TYR A 24 7.50 -4.44 3.67
N VAL A 25 7.80 -3.15 3.73
CA VAL A 25 6.95 -2.17 4.39
C VAL A 25 5.81 -1.78 3.44
N ILE A 26 4.58 -1.97 3.89
CA ILE A 26 3.39 -1.71 3.11
C ILE A 26 2.99 -0.25 3.31
N THR A 27 3.04 0.51 2.22
CA THR A 27 2.53 1.86 2.05
C THR A 27 1.71 1.94 0.75
N PRO A 28 0.84 2.95 0.57
CA PRO A 28 0.16 3.16 -0.71
C PRO A 28 1.13 3.17 -1.89
N THR A 29 2.25 3.88 -1.77
CA THR A 29 3.27 3.93 -2.84
C THR A 29 3.93 2.58 -3.09
N SER A 30 4.25 1.81 -2.04
CA SER A 30 4.87 0.48 -2.21
C SER A 30 3.95 -0.49 -2.96
N ILE A 31 2.64 -0.42 -2.73
CA ILE A 31 1.64 -1.24 -3.44
C ILE A 31 1.66 -0.86 -4.92
N LEU A 32 1.56 0.43 -5.23
CA LEU A 32 1.58 0.90 -6.62
C LEU A 32 2.90 0.55 -7.32
N LYS A 33 4.03 0.67 -6.63
CA LYS A 33 5.34 0.24 -7.14
C LYS A 33 5.36 -1.24 -7.48
N ASN A 34 4.84 -2.08 -6.59
CA ASN A 34 4.80 -3.54 -6.77
C ASN A 34 3.84 -3.97 -7.89
N LEU A 35 2.87 -3.12 -8.24
CA LEU A 35 1.99 -3.28 -9.40
C LEU A 35 2.60 -2.73 -10.71
N GLY A 36 3.80 -2.16 -10.65
CA GLY A 36 4.51 -1.64 -11.83
C GLY A 36 4.15 -0.21 -12.22
N PHE A 37 3.45 0.55 -11.37
CA PHE A 37 3.10 1.94 -11.67
C PHE A 37 4.30 2.89 -11.50
N PRO A 38 4.40 3.94 -12.33
CA PRO A 38 5.54 4.86 -12.35
C PRO A 38 5.46 5.91 -11.22
N ILE A 39 5.52 5.46 -9.96
CA ILE A 39 5.37 6.33 -8.78
C ILE A 39 6.49 7.37 -8.59
N ILE A 40 7.60 7.24 -9.33
CA ILE A 40 8.70 8.22 -9.34
C ILE A 40 8.29 9.49 -10.11
N GLU A 41 7.33 9.36 -11.04
CA GLU A 41 6.78 10.49 -11.77
C GLU A 41 5.81 11.26 -10.89
N HIS A 42 6.18 12.47 -10.49
CA HIS A 42 5.34 13.31 -9.63
C HIS A 42 3.96 13.58 -10.26
N SER A 43 3.90 13.70 -11.59
CA SER A 43 2.66 13.86 -12.36
C SER A 43 1.70 12.68 -12.16
N PHE A 44 2.21 11.45 -12.05
CA PHE A 44 1.41 10.26 -11.80
C PHE A 44 0.74 10.32 -10.42
N ILE A 45 1.51 10.67 -9.38
CA ILE A 45 1.00 10.80 -8.00
C ILE A 45 -0.09 11.88 -7.93
N ILE A 46 0.12 13.02 -8.59
CA ILE A 46 -0.86 14.13 -8.59
C ILE A 46 -2.15 13.71 -9.31
N LYS A 47 -2.05 13.03 -10.46
CA LYS A 47 -3.22 12.58 -11.23
C LYS A 47 -4.05 11.51 -10.51
N ASN A 48 -3.41 10.69 -9.67
CA ASN A 48 -4.03 9.54 -9.02
C ASN A 48 -4.24 9.74 -7.50
N LYS A 49 -4.42 10.98 -7.04
CA LYS A 49 -4.63 11.31 -5.62
C LYS A 49 -5.82 10.57 -4.99
N SER A 50 -6.92 10.38 -5.74
CA SER A 50 -8.10 9.65 -5.28
C SER A 50 -7.78 8.19 -4.97
N VAL A 51 -7.02 7.54 -5.84
CA VAL A 51 -6.60 6.14 -5.66
C VAL A 51 -5.69 6.00 -4.44
N LEU A 52 -4.75 6.94 -4.26
CA LEU A 52 -3.90 6.97 -3.07
C LEU A 52 -4.70 7.15 -1.77
N LEU A 53 -5.78 7.94 -1.81
CA LEU A 53 -6.69 8.09 -0.67
C LEU A 53 -7.46 6.79 -0.39
N ASN A 54 -7.96 6.14 -1.43
CA ASN A 54 -8.63 4.84 -1.32
C ASN A 54 -7.69 3.78 -0.72
N LEU A 55 -6.45 3.69 -1.22
CA LEU A 55 -5.43 2.78 -0.66
C LEU A 55 -5.15 3.05 0.82
N LYS A 56 -5.07 4.33 1.24
CA LYS A 56 -4.89 4.67 2.66
C LYS A 56 -6.06 4.18 3.51
N GLN A 57 -7.28 4.30 3.00
CA GLN A 57 -8.48 3.84 3.68
C GLN A 57 -8.50 2.31 3.79
N ILE A 58 -8.22 1.59 2.69
CA ILE A 58 -8.11 0.12 2.69
C ILE A 58 -7.05 -0.35 3.69
N LEU A 59 -5.85 0.25 3.69
CA LEU A 59 -4.79 -0.13 4.63
C LEU A 59 -5.18 0.07 6.09
N LYS A 60 -5.94 1.14 6.38
CA LYS A 60 -6.47 1.39 7.72
C LYS A 60 -7.50 0.32 8.11
N GLU A 61 -8.38 -0.07 7.21
CA GLU A 61 -9.34 -1.14 7.47
C GLU A 61 -8.65 -2.48 7.70
N LEU A 62 -7.61 -2.81 6.94
CA LEU A 62 -6.84 -4.04 7.14
C LEU A 62 -6.08 -4.07 8.48
N ASP A 63 -5.65 -2.91 8.99
CA ASP A 63 -5.09 -2.76 10.34
C ASP A 63 -6.18 -3.00 11.41
N GLN A 64 -7.39 -2.46 11.20
CA GLN A 64 -8.54 -2.69 12.08
C GLN A 64 -9.00 -4.15 12.09
N ASP A 65 -8.90 -4.84 10.96
CA ASP A 65 -9.25 -6.26 10.82
C ASP A 65 -8.15 -7.21 11.36
N GLY A 66 -7.02 -6.67 11.82
CA GLY A 66 -5.90 -7.47 12.33
C GLY A 66 -5.12 -8.23 11.26
N ILE A 67 -5.20 -7.80 10.00
CA ILE A 67 -4.40 -8.34 8.88
C ILE A 67 -3.04 -7.62 8.80
N LEU A 68 -3.06 -6.31 9.04
CA LEU A 68 -1.87 -5.47 9.07
C LEU A 68 -1.62 -4.95 10.49
N ILE A 69 -0.38 -4.55 10.74
CA ILE A 69 -0.03 -3.78 11.92
C ILE A 69 0.66 -2.49 11.52
N LYS A 70 0.09 -1.37 11.96
CA LYS A 70 0.67 -0.04 11.74
C LYS A 70 2.02 0.11 12.43
N ARG A 71 3.01 0.64 11.70
CA ARG A 71 4.31 1.01 12.26
C ARG A 71 4.25 2.34 13.01
N ILE A 72 5.11 2.45 14.04
CA ILE A 72 5.31 3.70 14.79
C ILE A 72 5.96 4.76 13.88
N SER A 73 6.96 4.38 13.10
CA SER A 73 7.68 5.29 12.20
C SER A 73 6.99 5.43 10.85
N LYS A 74 6.71 6.67 10.45
CA LYS A 74 6.29 7.00 9.09
C LYS A 74 7.43 6.72 8.11
N GLN A 75 7.07 6.29 6.91
CA GLN A 75 8.01 6.05 5.81
C GLN A 75 8.09 7.29 4.93
N ASP A 76 9.30 7.69 4.57
CA ASP A 76 9.49 8.78 3.61
C ASP A 76 9.53 8.22 2.19
N PHE A 77 8.74 8.82 1.30
CA PHE A 77 8.81 8.58 -0.13
C PHE A 77 8.84 9.92 -0.86
N LEU A 78 10.00 10.28 -1.43
CA LEU A 78 10.22 11.53 -2.16
C LEU A 78 9.77 12.78 -1.36
N GLY A 79 10.04 12.81 -0.06
CA GLY A 79 9.63 13.91 0.83
C GLY A 79 8.17 13.85 1.30
N THR A 80 7.42 12.83 0.90
CA THR A 80 6.06 12.56 1.42
C THR A 80 6.12 11.51 2.51
N LYS A 81 5.66 11.86 3.72
CA LYS A 81 5.57 10.93 4.84
C LYS A 81 4.29 10.10 4.78
N GLU A 82 4.43 8.80 4.63
CA GLU A 82 3.35 7.81 4.62
C GLU A 82 3.32 6.98 5.89
N ILE A 83 2.13 6.49 6.25
CA ILE A 83 2.01 5.47 7.29
C ILE A 83 2.47 4.14 6.67
N GLY A 84 3.45 3.50 7.30
CA GLY A 84 3.87 2.14 6.95
C GLY A 84 3.13 1.09 7.78
N TYR A 85 2.93 -0.08 7.19
CA TYR A 85 2.35 -1.24 7.83
C TYR A 85 3.27 -2.45 7.61
N ASP A 86 3.23 -3.39 8.54
CA ASP A 86 3.75 -4.74 8.34
C ASP A 86 2.58 -5.71 8.16
N TYR A 87 2.77 -6.71 7.30
CA TYR A 87 1.83 -7.82 7.22
C TYR A 87 1.97 -8.69 8.47
N ILE A 88 0.86 -8.97 9.14
CA ILE A 88 0.84 -9.91 10.26
C ILE A 88 0.96 -11.31 9.65
N SER A 89 2.18 -11.83 9.59
CA SER A 89 2.40 -13.25 9.29
C SER A 89 1.78 -14.05 10.42
N GLU A 90 0.87 -14.96 10.10
CA GLU A 90 0.57 -16.07 11.01
C GLU A 90 1.92 -16.70 11.40
N LYS A 91 2.10 -16.91 12.71
CA LYS A 91 3.26 -17.58 13.28
C LYS A 91 3.22 -19.06 12.93
#